data_AF-A0A151P752-F1
#
_entry.id   AF-A0A151P752-F1
#
_cell.length_a   1.000
_cell.length_b   1.000
_cell.length_c   1.000
_cell.angle_alpha   90.00
_cell.angle_beta   90.00
_cell.angle_gamma   90.00
#
_symmetry.space_group_name_H-M   'P 1'
#
loop_
_entity.id
_entity.type
_entity.pdbx_description
1 polymer ?
#
loop_
_entity_poly.entity_id
_entity_poly.type
_entity_poly.pdbx_seq_one_letter_code
_entity_poly.pdbx_strand_id
1 'polypeptide(L)'
;MERGLVTLLYKKGLREELKNWRLITLLNFDSKLLAKVLAERFKSILGALIHKDQPCGMLGCQIHRALVQLRDALQLERERRQSVAVLNLDLEKTYDRTSHQFLFQTLEQMGVPPDFRWLDQDPLHRSEQ
;
A
#
# COMPACT_ATOMS: atom_id res chain seq x y z
N MET A 1 -22.56 -10.65 4.89
CA MET A 1 -21.29 -10.99 4.21
C MET A 1 -20.35 -11.60 5.25
N GLU A 2 -20.44 -12.89 5.57
CA GLU A 2 -19.99 -13.34 6.91
C GLU A 2 -18.74 -14.22 6.96
N ARG A 3 -18.13 -14.66 5.85
CA ARG A 3 -16.97 -15.57 5.93
C ARG A 3 -15.91 -15.28 4.87
N GLY A 4 -14.69 -15.01 5.33
CA GLY A 4 -13.45 -15.06 4.54
C GLY A 4 -12.60 -16.24 4.99
N LEU A 5 -11.81 -16.83 4.08
CA LEU A 5 -10.88 -17.90 4.43
C LEU A 5 -9.51 -17.30 4.74
N VAL A 6 -9.03 -17.47 5.96
CA VAL A 6 -7.69 -17.05 6.38
C VAL A 6 -6.72 -18.21 6.14
N THR A 7 -5.65 -17.96 5.40
CA THR A 7 -4.60 -18.96 5.11
C THR A 7 -3.20 -18.37 5.26
N LEU A 8 -2.21 -19.23 5.50
CA LEU A 8 -0.81 -18.85 5.64
C LEU A 8 -0.05 -19.17 4.36
N LEU A 9 0.60 -18.15 3.78
CA LEU A 9 1.51 -18.29 2.66
C LEU A 9 2.96 -18.19 3.13
N TYR A 10 3.73 -19.24 2.93
CA TYR A 10 5.16 -19.23 3.23
C TYR A 10 5.91 -18.28 2.29
N LYS A 11 6.75 -17.39 2.84
CA LYS A 11 7.52 -16.39 2.08
C LYS A 11 8.96 -16.82 1.83
N LYS A 12 9.79 -16.96 2.88
CA LYS A 12 11.22 -17.34 2.84
C LYS A 12 11.78 -17.53 4.26
N GLY A 13 12.86 -18.28 4.42
CA GLY A 13 13.56 -18.46 5.71
C GLY A 13 13.37 -19.84 6.34
N LEU A 14 13.42 -19.92 7.67
CA LEU A 14 13.08 -21.13 8.41
C LEU A 14 11.56 -21.27 8.54
N ARG A 15 11.01 -22.47 8.34
CA ARG A 15 9.55 -22.69 8.32
C ARG A 15 8.93 -22.64 9.71
N GLU A 16 9.74 -22.85 10.74
CA GLU A 16 9.38 -22.87 12.14
C GLU A 16 9.11 -21.45 12.69
N GLU A 17 9.62 -20.41 12.01
CA GLU A 17 9.44 -19.02 12.43
C GLU A 17 8.17 -18.41 11.80
N LEU A 18 7.18 -18.05 12.62
CA LEU A 18 5.91 -17.46 12.16
C LEU A 18 6.08 -16.15 11.34
N LYS A 19 7.14 -15.36 11.60
CA LYS A 19 7.44 -14.13 10.84
C LYS A 19 7.73 -14.38 9.35
N ASN A 20 8.09 -15.62 8.99
CA ASN A 20 8.39 -16.04 7.62
C ASN A 20 7.13 -16.45 6.84
N TRP A 21 5.97 -16.42 7.49
CA TRP A 21 4.66 -16.66 6.90
C TRP A 21 3.89 -15.35 6.74
N ARG A 22 3.08 -15.26 5.68
CA ARG A 22 2.15 -14.17 5.44
C ARG A 22 0.73 -14.65 5.61
N LEU A 23 -0.04 -13.95 6.44
CA LEU A 23 -1.48 -14.15 6.52
C LEU A 23 -2.12 -13.61 5.24
N ILE A 24 -3.00 -14.39 4.62
CA ILE A 24 -3.80 -13.97 3.48
C ILE A 24 -5.26 -14.26 3.80
N THR A 25 -6.08 -13.21 3.79
CA THR A 25 -7.53 -13.33 3.88
C THR A 25 -8.12 -13.39 2.48
N LEU A 26 -8.65 -14.55 2.12
CA LEU A 26 -9.38 -14.76 0.88
C LEU A 26 -10.81 -14.26 1.07
N LEU A 27 -11.04 -13.03 0.63
CA LEU A 27 -12.37 -12.41 0.63
C LEU A 27 -13.31 -13.10 -0.37
N ASN A 28 -14.61 -13.02 -0.07
CA ASN A 28 -15.67 -13.44 -0.99
C ASN A 28 -15.69 -12.56 -2.26
N PHE A 29 -16.45 -12.98 -3.26
CA PHE A 29 -16.53 -12.26 -4.52
C PHE A 29 -17.08 -10.83 -4.36
N ASP A 30 -18.10 -10.64 -3.54
CA ASP A 30 -18.76 -9.34 -3.34
C ASP A 30 -17.80 -8.30 -2.75
N SER A 31 -17.05 -8.66 -1.71
CA SER A 31 -16.02 -7.80 -1.12
C SER A 31 -14.89 -7.50 -2.11
N LYS A 32 -14.49 -8.48 -2.94
CA LYS A 32 -13.50 -8.25 -4.01
C LYS A 32 -14.02 -7.28 -5.08
N LEU A 33 -15.28 -7.43 -5.48
CA LEU A 33 -15.92 -6.54 -6.44
C LEU A 33 -15.99 -5.11 -5.88
N LEU A 34 -16.43 -4.96 -4.64
CA LEU A 34 -16.49 -3.66 -3.97
C LEU A 34 -15.12 -3.01 -3.86
N ALA A 35 -14.11 -3.75 -3.38
CA ALA A 35 -12.73 -3.28 -3.32
C ALA A 35 -12.20 -2.87 -4.70
N LYS A 36 -12.55 -3.62 -5.76
CA LYS A 36 -12.16 -3.30 -7.13
C LYS A 36 -12.82 -2.01 -7.62
N VAL A 37 -14.12 -1.84 -7.39
CA VAL A 37 -14.85 -0.60 -7.74
C VAL A 37 -14.23 0.61 -7.05
N LEU A 38 -13.93 0.48 -5.75
CA LEU A 38 -13.26 1.53 -4.99
C LEU A 38 -11.88 1.85 -5.57
N ALA A 39 -11.05 0.83 -5.82
CA ALA A 39 -9.71 1.02 -6.39
C ALA A 39 -9.76 1.75 -7.75
N GLU A 40 -10.70 1.41 -8.63
CA GLU A 40 -10.86 2.11 -9.91
C GLU A 40 -11.30 3.58 -9.74
N ARG A 41 -12.18 3.88 -8.78
CA ARG A 41 -12.52 5.27 -8.44
C ARG A 41 -11.32 6.04 -7.93
N PHE A 42 -10.54 5.44 -7.02
CA PHE A 42 -9.33 6.05 -6.48
C PHE A 42 -8.28 6.31 -7.55
N LYS A 43 -8.11 5.44 -8.55
CA LYS A 43 -7.15 5.68 -9.64
C LYS A 43 -7.34 7.00 -10.36
N SER A 44 -8.60 7.45 -10.52
CA SER A 44 -8.89 8.73 -11.19
C SER A 44 -8.38 9.95 -10.42
N ILE A 45 -8.30 9.85 -9.09
CA ILE A 45 -7.86 10.96 -8.21
C ILE A 45 -6.40 10.83 -7.80
N LEU A 46 -5.84 9.62 -7.73
CA LEU A 46 -4.48 9.37 -7.26
C LEU A 46 -3.43 10.13 -8.07
N GLY A 47 -3.64 10.31 -9.38
CA GLY A 47 -2.72 11.06 -10.23
C GLY A 47 -2.63 12.56 -9.92
N ALA A 48 -3.65 13.14 -9.28
CA ALA A 48 -3.63 14.52 -8.81
C ALA A 48 -3.07 14.65 -7.38
N LEU A 49 -3.20 13.59 -6.58
CA LEU A 49 -2.82 13.60 -5.16
C LEU A 49 -1.38 13.15 -4.92
N ILE A 50 -0.88 12.22 -5.74
CA ILE A 50 0.42 11.59 -5.56
C ILE A 50 1.45 12.23 -6.50
N HIS A 51 2.63 12.50 -5.96
CA HIS A 51 3.74 13.02 -6.76
C HIS A 51 4.18 12.02 -7.85
N LYS A 52 4.50 12.55 -9.04
CA LYS A 52 4.92 11.79 -10.23
C LYS A 52 6.13 10.87 -10.04
N ASP A 53 6.90 11.10 -8.98
CA ASP A 53 8.11 10.33 -8.66
C ASP A 53 7.81 9.11 -7.79
N GLN A 54 6.56 8.89 -7.37
CA GLN A 54 6.20 7.70 -6.62
C GLN A 54 6.28 6.46 -7.53
N PRO A 55 7.16 5.49 -7.23
CA PRO A 55 7.50 4.43 -8.19
C PRO A 55 6.48 3.27 -8.22
N CYS A 56 5.48 3.27 -7.34
CA CYS A 56 4.56 2.16 -7.15
C CYS A 56 3.15 2.66 -6.78
N GLY A 57 2.13 1.88 -7.16
CA GLY A 57 0.73 2.16 -6.80
C GLY A 57 0.00 3.12 -7.73
N MET A 58 0.65 3.66 -8.77
CA MET A 58 0.01 4.45 -9.82
C MET A 58 -0.06 3.68 -11.15
N LEU A 59 -1.02 4.06 -11.99
CA LEU A 59 -1.15 3.50 -13.33
C LEU A 59 0.10 3.80 -14.17
N GLY A 60 0.64 2.80 -14.85
CA GLY A 60 1.82 2.97 -15.70
C GLY A 60 3.16 3.06 -14.97
N CYS A 61 3.18 2.89 -13.64
CA CYS A 61 4.44 2.75 -12.90
C CYS A 61 5.10 1.41 -13.18
N GLN A 62 6.40 1.45 -13.47
CA GLN A 62 7.21 0.27 -13.74
C GLN A 62 8.47 0.31 -12.89
N ILE A 63 8.88 -0.83 -12.33
CA ILE A 63 10.03 -0.90 -11.42
C ILE A 63 11.32 -0.40 -12.07
N HIS A 64 11.48 -0.59 -13.39
CA HIS A 64 12.65 -0.10 -14.11
C HIS A 64 12.70 1.44 -14.15
N ARG A 65 11.56 2.13 -14.22
CA ARG A 65 11.52 3.59 -14.22
C ARG A 65 12.04 4.15 -12.90
N ALA A 66 11.68 3.50 -11.79
CA ALA A 66 12.19 3.84 -10.46
C ALA A 66 13.72 3.67 -10.37
N LEU A 67 14.24 2.55 -10.91
CA LEU A 67 15.68 2.27 -10.93
C LEU A 67 16.45 3.27 -11.78
N VAL A 68 15.94 3.61 -12.96
CA VAL A 68 16.52 4.61 -13.86
C VAL A 68 16.51 5.98 -13.18
N GLN A 69 15.40 6.38 -12.58
CA GLN A 69 15.29 7.66 -11.88
C GLN A 69 16.28 7.78 -10.71
N LEU A 70 16.43 6.72 -9.90
CA LEU A 70 17.42 6.68 -8.82
C LEU A 70 18.86 6.78 -9.36
N ARG A 71 19.17 6.02 -10.41
CA ARG A 71 20.49 6.05 -11.06
C ARG A 71 20.82 7.46 -11.57
N ASP A 72 19.88 8.08 -12.28
CA ASP A 72 20.08 9.39 -12.90
C ASP A 72 20.25 10.48 -11.82
N ALA A 73 19.51 10.39 -10.71
CA ALA A 73 19.70 11.28 -9.55
C ALA A 73 21.09 11.13 -8.92
N LEU A 74 21.57 9.90 -8.73
CA LEU A 74 22.92 9.65 -8.19
C LEU A 74 24.02 10.14 -9.14
N GLN A 75 23.84 9.95 -10.45
CA GLN A 75 24.78 10.41 -11.45
C GLN A 75 24.88 11.94 -11.49
N LEU A 76 23.74 12.63 -11.43
CA LEU A 76 23.68 14.10 -11.40
C LEU A 76 24.45 14.67 -10.20
N GLU A 77 24.25 14.11 -9.02
CA GLU A 77 24.92 14.62 -7.81
C GLU A 77 26.42 14.28 -7.79
N ARG A 78 26.80 13.15 -8.40
CA ARG A 78 28.21 12.82 -8.64
C ARG A 78 28.88 13.85 -9.55
N GLU A 79 28.21 14.27 -10.62
CA GLU A 79 28.72 15.31 -11.54
C GLU A 79 28.85 16.67 -10.84
N ARG A 80 27.94 16.98 -9.92
CA ARG A 80 28.00 18.17 -9.06
C ARG A 80 29.05 18.11 -7.96
N ARG A 81 29.76 16.98 -7.82
CA ARG A 81 30.73 16.70 -6.74
C ARG A 81 30.14 16.90 -5.35
N GLN A 82 28.83 16.67 -5.19
CA GLN A 82 28.18 16.70 -3.89
C GLN A 82 28.30 15.33 -3.22
N SER A 83 28.39 15.33 -1.88
CA SER A 83 28.29 14.10 -1.12
C SER A 83 26.83 13.68 -1.04
N VAL A 84 26.55 12.41 -1.33
CA VAL A 84 25.19 11.85 -1.36
C VAL A 84 25.12 10.64 -0.45
N ALA A 85 24.02 10.54 0.29
CA ALA A 85 23.65 9.34 1.02
C ALA A 85 22.32 8.79 0.48
N VAL A 86 22.22 7.47 0.37
CA VAL A 86 20.97 6.79 0.00
C VAL A 86 20.38 6.15 1.25
N LEU A 87 19.17 6.57 1.61
CA LEU A 87 18.42 5.98 2.71
C LEU A 87 17.42 4.97 2.16
N ASN A 88 17.59 3.69 2.50
CA ASN A 88 16.67 2.62 2.14
C ASN A 88 15.77 2.28 3.32
N LEU A 89 14.50 2.69 3.25
CA LEU A 89 13.49 2.45 4.29
C LEU A 89 12.52 1.36 3.82
N ASP A 90 12.38 0.31 4.63
CA ASP A 90 11.35 -0.71 4.46
C ASP A 90 10.44 -0.72 5.69
N LEU A 91 9.13 -0.72 5.47
CA LEU A 91 8.16 -0.75 6.54
C LEU A 91 7.69 -2.19 6.76
N GLU A 92 7.94 -2.70 7.97
CA GLU A 92 7.54 -4.06 8.32
C GLU A 92 6.01 -4.15 8.41
N LYS A 93 5.42 -5.06 7.62
CA LYS A 93 3.99 -5.43 7.68
C LYS A 93 3.04 -4.22 7.61
N THR A 94 3.27 -3.31 6.67
CA THR A 94 2.46 -2.09 6.50
C THR A 94 0.95 -2.32 6.52
N TYR A 95 0.47 -3.30 5.76
CA TYR A 95 -0.96 -3.61 5.70
C TYR A 95 -1.54 -4.10 7.04
N ASP A 96 -0.73 -4.77 7.88
CA ASP A 96 -1.18 -5.27 9.19
C ASP A 96 -1.04 -4.20 10.29
N ARG A 97 -0.16 -3.20 10.10
CA ARG A 97 0.19 -2.21 11.12
C ARG A 97 -0.37 -0.80 10.88
N THR A 98 -1.06 -0.58 9.76
CA THR A 98 -1.60 0.75 9.45
C THR A 98 -2.85 1.02 10.28
N SER A 99 -2.82 2.10 11.09
CA SER A 99 -4.01 2.56 11.81
C SER A 99 -5.05 3.07 10.83
N HIS A 100 -6.28 2.56 10.94
CA HIS A 100 -7.41 3.01 10.13
C HIS A 100 -7.74 4.47 10.40
N GLN A 101 -7.65 4.92 11.66
CA GLN A 101 -7.86 6.32 12.00
C GLN A 101 -6.86 7.22 11.27
N PHE A 102 -5.58 6.84 11.24
CA PHE A 102 -4.55 7.58 10.52
C PHE A 102 -4.81 7.58 9.00
N LEU A 103 -5.23 6.44 8.44
CA LEU A 103 -5.58 6.32 7.02
C LEU A 103 -6.72 7.28 6.65
N PHE A 104 -7.84 7.26 7.39
CA PHE A 104 -8.99 8.13 7.09
C PHE A 104 -8.67 9.61 7.28
N GLN A 105 -7.91 9.97 8.33
CA GLN A 105 -7.44 11.35 8.51
C GLN A 105 -6.55 11.81 7.35
N THR A 106 -5.68 10.93 6.85
CA THR A 106 -4.82 11.22 5.70
C THR A 106 -5.65 11.44 4.43
N LEU A 107 -6.66 10.59 4.20
CA LEU A 107 -7.57 10.73 3.05
C LEU A 107 -8.35 12.05 3.10
N GLU A 108 -8.82 12.45 4.28
CA GLU A 108 -9.51 13.73 4.48
C GLU A 108 -8.59 14.92 4.17
N GLN A 109 -7.33 14.88 4.64
CA GLN A 109 -6.32 15.90 4.33
C GLN A 109 -5.95 15.94 2.83
N MET A 110 -6.02 14.79 2.15
CA MET A 110 -5.86 14.70 0.70
C MET A 110 -7.11 15.16 -0.07
N GLY A 111 -8.16 15.64 0.60
CA GLY A 111 -9.39 16.13 -0.05
C GLY A 111 -10.31 15.03 -0.55
N VAL A 112 -10.16 13.79 -0.06
CA VAL A 112 -11.08 12.69 -0.36
C VAL A 112 -12.36 12.89 0.47
N PRO A 113 -13.56 12.91 -0.15
CA PRO A 113 -14.82 13.12 0.56
C PRO A 113 -15.09 12.07 1.65
N PRO A 114 -15.82 12.42 2.72
CA PRO A 114 -16.15 11.50 3.81
C PRO A 114 -17.13 10.38 3.43
N ASP A 115 -17.69 10.38 2.23
CA ASP A 115 -18.63 9.38 1.71
C ASP A 115 -18.05 7.94 1.70
N PHE A 116 -16.75 7.77 1.95
CA PHE A 116 -16.11 6.47 2.10
C PHE A 116 -16.11 5.93 3.55
N ARG A 117 -16.58 6.69 4.55
CA ARG A 117 -16.59 6.28 5.97
C ARG A 117 -17.46 5.06 6.27
N TRP A 118 -18.36 4.66 5.39
CA TRP A 118 -19.08 3.38 5.56
C TRP A 118 -18.13 2.17 5.56
N LEU A 119 -16.93 2.29 4.98
CA LEU A 119 -15.88 1.27 5.06
C LEU A 119 -15.37 1.05 6.49
N ASP A 120 -15.45 2.07 7.34
CA ASP A 120 -15.10 1.98 8.76
C ASP A 120 -16.19 1.28 9.59
N GLN A 121 -17.41 1.18 9.04
CA GLN A 121 -18.59 0.65 9.73
C GLN A 121 -18.87 -0.83 9.41
N ASP A 122 -18.03 -1.50 8.62
CA ASP A 122 -18.24 -2.90 8.24
C ASP A 122 -18.03 -3.85 9.45
N PRO A 123 -19.05 -4.61 9.87
CA PRO A 123 -19.02 -5.44 11.08
C PRO A 123 -17.99 -6.59 11.07
N LEU A 124 -17.33 -6.88 9.95
CA LEU A 124 -16.27 -7.90 9.85
C LEU A 124 -15.07 -7.66 10.78
N HIS A 125 -14.89 -6.45 11.30
CA HIS A 125 -13.72 -6.08 12.12
C HIS A 125 -13.97 -6.00 13.63
N ARG A 126 -15.19 -6.18 14.13
CA ARG A 126 -15.44 -6.22 15.60
C ARG A 126 -15.11 -7.57 16.24
N SER A 127 -14.82 -8.61 15.47
CA SER A 127 -14.57 -9.97 15.99
C SER A 127 -13.09 -10.27 16.29
N GLU A 128 -12.18 -9.31 16.11
CA GLU A 128 -10.73 -9.54 16.30
C GLU A 128 -10.07 -8.56 17.30
N GLN A 129 -10.85 -7.92 18.18
CA GLN A 129 -10.34 -7.23 19.37
C GLN A 129 -10.70 -8.00 20.66
#